data_AF-R7J614-F1
#
_entry.id   AF-R7J614-F1
#
_cell.length_a   1.000
_cell.length_b   1.000
_cell.length_c   1.000
_cell.angle_alpha   90.00
_cell.angle_beta   90.00
_cell.angle_gamma   90.00
#
_symmetry.space_group_name_H-M   'P 1'
#
loop_
_entity.id
_entity.type
_entity.pdbx_description
1 polymer ?
#
loop_
_entity_poly.entity_id
_entity_poly.type
_entity_poly.pdbx_seq_one_letter_code
_entity_poly.pdbx_strand_id
1 'polypeptide(L)' 'MSKRDKLIQKIMSGACITFAEAERLLTDLGYQSEFPQGGSSHKTFRKAGCDKITLVATQKPLKKYAMKMIVAALEMEGF' A
#
# COMPACT_ATOMS: atom_id res chain seq x y z
N MET A 1 -5.54 -0.16 -20.63
CA MET A 1 -5.09 0.02 -19.24
C MET A 1 -5.94 -0.83 -18.32
N SER A 2 -5.30 -1.74 -17.61
CA SER A 2 -5.92 -2.51 -16.54
C SER A 2 -6.38 -1.58 -15.41
N LYS A 3 -7.30 -2.06 -14.57
CA LYS A 3 -7.69 -1.37 -13.32
C LYS A 3 -6.47 -1.11 -12.43
N ARG A 4 -5.48 -2.01 -12.47
CA ARG A 4 -4.18 -1.89 -11.79
C ARG A 4 -3.37 -0.71 -12.32
N ASP A 5 -3.15 -0.63 -13.64
CA ASP A 5 -2.35 0.44 -14.25
C ASP A 5 -2.91 1.83 -13.96
N LYS A 6 -4.24 1.97 -13.99
CA LYS A 6 -4.92 3.22 -13.64
C LYS A 6 -4.68 3.62 -12.18
N LEU A 7 -4.66 2.65 -11.27
CA LEU A 7 -4.40 2.88 -9.86
C LEU A 7 -2.93 3.29 -9.63
N ILE A 8 -1.98 2.60 -10.28
CA ILE A 8 -0.56 2.93 -10.21
C ILE A 8 -0.32 4.36 -10.74
N GLN A 9 -0.86 4.69 -11.91
CA GLN A 9 -0.75 6.04 -12.48
C GLN A 9 -1.34 7.12 -11.57
N LYS A 10 -2.48 6.84 -10.90
CA LYS A 10 -3.08 7.73 -9.92
C LYS A 10 -2.18 7.96 -8.70
N ILE A 11 -1.48 6.93 -8.23
CA ILE A 11 -0.54 7.04 -7.11
C ILE A 11 0.70 7.83 -7.53
N MET A 12 1.25 7.52 -8.72
CA MET A 12 2.42 8.19 -9.28
C MET A 12 2.17 9.67 -9.58
N SER A 13 0.93 10.07 -9.91
CA SER A 13 0.55 11.47 -10.03
C SER A 13 0.39 12.20 -8.69
N GLY A 14 0.63 11.53 -7.57
CA GLY A 14 0.59 12.10 -6.23
C GLY A 14 -0.80 12.11 -5.59
N ALA A 15 -1.80 11.42 -6.18
CA ALA A 15 -3.12 11.34 -5.58
C ALA A 15 -3.11 10.36 -4.40
N CYS A 16 -3.79 10.74 -3.31
CA CYS A 16 -3.98 9.87 -2.16
C CYS A 16 -5.00 8.78 -2.50
N ILE A 17 -4.73 7.56 -2.05
CA ILE A 17 -5.63 6.42 -2.19
C ILE A 17 -6.21 6.00 -0.84
N THR A 18 -7.27 5.20 -0.89
CA THR A 18 -7.88 4.59 0.29
C THR A 18 -7.07 3.40 0.78
N PHE A 19 -7.30 3.01 2.03
CA PHE A 19 -6.71 1.80 2.59
C PHE A 19 -7.01 0.54 1.74
N ALA A 20 -8.25 0.39 1.27
CA ALA A 20 -8.66 -0.77 0.47
C ALA A 20 -7.95 -0.82 -0.89
N GLU A 21 -7.77 0.34 -1.54
CA GLU A 21 -6.96 0.42 -2.77
C GLU A 21 -5.49 0.05 -2.49
N ALA A 22 -4.92 0.53 -1.38
CA ALA A 22 -3.53 0.26 -1.02
C ALA A 22 -3.31 -1.21 -0.65
N GLU A 23 -4.23 -1.80 0.12
CA GLU A 23 -4.22 -3.20 0.50
C GLU A 23 -4.24 -4.11 -0.72
N ARG A 24 -5.13 -3.82 -1.69
CA ARG A 24 -5.20 -4.56 -2.95
C ARG A 24 -3.90 -4.43 -3.73
N LEU A 25 -3.36 -3.22 -3.86
CA LEU A 25 -2.10 -3.00 -4.59
C LEU A 25 -0.93 -3.74 -3.94
N LEU A 26 -0.77 -3.65 -2.63
CA LEU A 26 0.30 -4.34 -1.90
C LEU A 26 0.16 -5.85 -2.04
N THR A 27 -1.06 -6.38 -1.98
CA THR A 27 -1.34 -7.81 -2.22
C THR A 27 -0.97 -8.21 -3.65
N ASP A 28 -1.31 -7.40 -4.65
CA ASP A 28 -0.95 -7.61 -6.06
C ASP A 28 0.57 -7.53 -6.31
N LEU A 29 1.31 -6.79 -5.47
CA LEU A 29 2.78 -6.72 -5.46
C LEU A 29 3.41 -7.89 -4.68
N GLY A 30 2.61 -8.78 -4.09
CA GLY A 30 3.09 -9.93 -3.33
C GLY A 30 3.46 -9.63 -1.87
N TYR A 31 3.04 -8.49 -1.33
CA TYR A 31 3.12 -8.26 0.11
C TYR A 31 2.07 -9.09 0.83
N GLN A 32 2.50 -9.76 1.89
CA GLN A 32 1.64 -10.47 2.81
C GLN A 32 1.34 -9.59 4.00
N SER A 33 0.09 -9.59 4.45
CA SER A 33 -0.30 -8.89 5.67
C SER A 33 -0.59 -9.86 6.78
N GLU A 34 0.02 -9.65 7.94
CA GLU A 34 -0.39 -10.30 9.18
C GLU A 34 -1.32 -9.33 9.94
N PHE A 35 -2.55 -9.75 10.20
CA PHE A 35 -3.40 -9.05 11.15
C PHE A 35 -2.98 -9.46 12.56
N PRO A 36 -2.63 -8.53 13.46
CA PRO A 36 -2.60 -8.86 14.87
C PRO A 36 -4.02 -9.26 15.28
N GLN A 37 -4.17 -10.42 15.93
CA GLN A 37 -5.45 -11.06 16.28
C GLN A 37 -6.39 -10.24 17.19
N GLY A 38 -6.13 -8.94 17.44
CA GLY A 38 -6.95 -8.09 18.29
C GLY A 38 -7.05 -6.67 17.75
N GLY A 39 -8.14 -6.37 17.03
CA GLY A 39 -8.73 -5.03 16.88
C GLY A 39 -7.84 -3.84 16.48
N SER A 40 -6.60 -4.05 16.04
CA SER A 40 -5.67 -2.95 15.79
C SER A 40 -6.06 -2.18 14.54
N SER A 41 -6.04 -0.86 14.64
CA SER A 41 -6.17 0.02 13.47
C SER A 41 -4.94 -0.05 12.55
N HIS A 42 -3.85 -0.68 12.98
CA HIS A 42 -2.62 -0.80 12.21
C HIS A 42 -2.56 -2.15 11.50
N LYS A 43 -2.33 -2.10 10.18
CA LYS A 43 -2.06 -3.27 9.36
C LYS A 43 -0.65 -3.18 8.80
N THR A 44 0.16 -4.22 9.03
CA THR A 44 1.53 -4.28 8.53
C THR A 44 1.63 -5.27 7.38
N PHE A 45 2.22 -4.82 6.28
CA PHE A 45 2.50 -5.57 5.08
C PHE A 45 3.99 -5.85 5.01
N ARG A 46 4.36 -7.09 4.70
CA ARG A 46 5.76 -7.55 4.59
C ARG A 46 5.93 -8.32 3.29
N LYS A 47 7.08 -8.10 2.65
CA LYS A 47 7.54 -8.87 1.49
C LYS A 47 9.01 -9.19 1.71
N ALA A 48 9.42 -10.41 1.38
CA ALA A 48 10.82 -10.82 1.56
C ALA A 48 11.74 -9.91 0.73
N GLY A 49 12.77 -9.36 1.36
CA GLY A 49 13.70 -8.43 0.69
C GLY A 49 13.18 -6.99 0.52
N CYS A 50 12.00 -6.64 1.04
CA CYS A 50 11.48 -5.28 1.03
C CYS A 50 11.18 -4.77 2.45
N ASP A 51 11.16 -3.45 2.61
CA ASP A 51 10.75 -2.83 3.86
C ASP A 51 9.28 -3.13 4.20
N LYS A 52 9.02 -3.24 5.51
CA LYS A 52 7.65 -3.41 6.01
C LYS A 52 6.85 -2.11 5.82
N ILE A 53 5.61 -2.23 5.38
CA ILE A 53 4.71 -1.09 5.17
C ILE A 53 3.58 -1.18 6.18
N THR A 54 3.50 -0.22 7.11
CA THR A 54 2.41 -0.16 8.10
C THR A 54 1.39 0.90 7.69
N LEU A 55 0.18 0.43 7.39
CA LEU A 55 -0.99 1.26 7.06
C LEU A 55 -1.91 1.36 8.28
N VAL A 56 -2.65 2.47 8.38
CA VAL A 56 -3.67 2.67 9.41
C VAL A 56 -5.04 2.59 8.76
N ALA A 57 -5.79 1.53 9.03
CA ALA A 57 -7.08 1.22 8.40
C ALA A 57 -8.19 2.25 8.70
N THR A 58 -8.08 2.95 9.82
CA THR A 58 -9.05 3.98 10.23
C THR A 58 -8.85 5.33 9.54
N GLN A 59 -7.72 5.54 8.85
CA GLN A 59 -7.43 6.81 8.17
C GLN A 59 -8.03 6.84 6.77
N LYS A 60 -8.80 7.89 6.47
CA LYS A 60 -9.36 8.16 5.14
C LYS A 60 -9.22 9.66 4.84
N PRO A 61 -8.33 10.09 3.92
CA PRO A 61 -7.39 9.32 3.07
C PRO A 61 -6.13 8.83 3.82
N LEU A 62 -5.31 7.97 3.17
CA LEU A 62 -4.05 7.50 3.74
C LEU A 62 -3.08 8.65 4.03
N LYS A 63 -2.28 8.50 5.10
CA LYS A 63 -1.23 9.47 5.44
C LYS A 63 -0.19 9.53 4.32
N LYS A 64 0.37 10.73 4.08
CA LYS A 64 1.44 10.96 3.10
C LYS A 64 2.65 10.03 3.29
N TYR A 65 3.01 9.68 4.53
CA TYR A 65 4.08 8.72 4.81
C TYR A 65 3.79 7.33 4.21
N ALA A 66 2.56 6.83 4.37
CA ALA A 66 2.16 5.55 3.80
C ALA A 66 2.18 5.60 2.27
N MET A 67 1.74 6.71 1.68
CA MET A 67 1.84 6.93 0.23
C MET A 67 3.28 6.88 -0.26
N LYS A 68 4.23 7.53 0.43
CA LYS A 68 5.66 7.48 0.08
C LYS A 68 6.22 6.05 0.11
N MET A 69 5.84 5.27 1.12
CA MET A 69 6.25 3.86 1.23
C MET A 69 5.69 3.01 0.08
N ILE A 70 4.44 3.25 -0.32
CA ILE A 70 3.82 2.55 -1.46
C ILE A 70 4.50 2.95 -2.77
N VAL A 71 4.83 4.24 -2.96
CA VAL A 71 5.57 4.72 -4.15
C VAL A 71 6.95 4.06 -4.22
N ALA A 72 7.69 4.04 -3.12
CA ALA A 72 9.00 3.38 -3.08
C ALA A 72 8.90 1.87 -3.40
N ALA A 73 7.85 1.20 -2.93
CA ALA A 73 7.60 -0.20 -3.28
C ALA A 73 7.30 -0.39 -4.77
N LEU A 74 6.57 0.53 -5.40
CA LEU A 74 6.31 0.50 -6.83
C LEU A 74 7.59 0.75 -7.65
N GLU A 75 8.41 1.73 -7.24
CA GLU A 75 9.71 2.03 -7.88
C GLU A 75 10.67 0.84 -7.80
N MET A 76 10.71 0.12 -6.66
CA MET A 76 11.52 -1.10 -6.53
C MET A 76 11.07 -2.24 -7.45
N GLU A 77 9.78 -2.30 -7.78
CA GLU A 77 9.21 -3.29 -8.70
C GLU A 77 9.32 -2.86 -10.17
N GLY A 78 9.85 -1.65 -10.45
CA GLY A 78 10.07 -1.13 -11.80
C GLY A 78 8.84 -0.45 -12.43
N PHE A 79 7.91 0.06 -11.62
CA PHE A 79 6.76 0.86 -12.08
C PHE A 79 7.03 2.36 -12.18
#